data_AF-A0A1B9H3S6-F1
#
_entry.id   AF-A0A1B9H3S6-F1
#
_cell.length_a   1.000
_cell.length_b   1.000
_cell.length_c   1.000
_cell.angle_alpha   90.00
_cell.angle_beta   90.00
_cell.angle_gamma   90.00
#
_symmetry.space_group_name_H-M   'P 1'
#
loop_
_entity.id
_entity.type
_entity.pdbx_description
1 polymer ?
#
loop_
_entity_poly.entity_id
_entity_poly.type
_entity_poly.pdbx_seq_one_letter_code
_entity_poly.pdbx_strand_id
1 'polypeptide(L)'
;MEGQPSEGKKEKAGEGGVVVWSEYKGKAKVTRKFAAVKRMLKPSDPRLKENVEKAAKKAEKEKAAEEKKAVAQVSSSLFLSHNTDLGPPYRILVDTNFINFSIQNKIELVQGMMDCLMAKCIPTITDCVLAELEKLGPKYRLALRIAKDPRFERLHCDHGGTYADDCLVNRVTVHKCYIVATCDRDLRRRIRKVPGVPLMYVVKRRYQIERLPE
;
A
#
# COMPACT_ATOMS: atom_id res chain seq x y z
N MET A 1 27.37 41.23 -45.84
CA MET A 1 26.35 42.12 -46.42
C MET A 1 26.34 43.38 -45.59
N GLU A 2 26.40 44.48 -46.33
CA GLU A 2 26.69 45.84 -45.91
C GLU A 2 25.52 46.52 -45.20
N GLY A 3 25.85 47.63 -44.52
CA GLY A 3 24.97 48.78 -44.25
C GLY A 3 24.21 48.73 -42.93
N GLN A 4 24.06 49.81 -42.16
CA GLN A 4 24.59 51.18 -42.19
C GLN A 4 24.21 51.82 -40.82
N PRO A 5 24.86 52.92 -40.39
CA PRO A 5 24.65 53.55 -39.08
C PRO A 5 23.66 54.73 -39.13
N SER A 6 23.00 55.06 -38.01
CA SER A 6 22.20 56.28 -37.87
C SER A 6 22.65 57.17 -36.70
N GLU A 7 23.03 58.39 -37.10
CA GLU A 7 22.82 59.69 -36.45
C GLU A 7 23.41 59.98 -35.07
N GLY A 8 24.46 60.81 -35.06
CA GLY A 8 24.89 61.63 -33.93
C GLY A 8 25.14 63.07 -34.38
N LYS A 9 24.32 63.99 -33.87
CA LYS A 9 24.24 65.43 -34.17
C LYS A 9 25.58 66.17 -34.11
N LYS A 10 25.77 67.11 -35.04
CA LYS A 10 26.76 68.20 -35.00
C LYS A 10 26.45 69.14 -33.83
N GLU A 11 27.47 69.45 -33.01
CA GLU A 11 27.51 70.66 -32.19
C GLU A 11 28.66 71.56 -32.64
N LYS A 12 28.38 72.87 -32.61
CA LYS A 12 29.18 73.95 -33.18
C LYS A 12 30.44 74.23 -32.37
N ALA A 13 31.50 74.63 -33.08
CA ALA A 13 32.73 75.17 -32.52
C ALA A 13 32.49 76.55 -31.87
N GLY A 14 33.11 76.77 -30.71
CA GLY A 14 33.27 78.04 -30.03
C GLY A 14 34.68 78.12 -29.44
N GLU A 15 35.50 78.94 -30.10
CA GLU A 15 36.61 79.78 -29.63
C GLU A 15 37.47 79.35 -28.42
N GLY A 16 38.79 79.28 -28.69
CA GLY A 16 39.83 79.71 -27.74
C GLY A 16 40.18 78.76 -26.60
N GLY A 17 41.08 77.79 -26.88
CA GLY A 17 41.72 77.01 -25.82
C GLY A 17 42.80 76.09 -26.36
N VAL A 18 44.04 76.27 -25.91
CA VAL A 18 45.18 75.42 -26.22
C VAL A 18 44.83 73.96 -25.89
N VAL A 19 44.83 73.08 -26.90
CA VAL A 19 44.57 71.65 -26.72
C VAL A 19 45.77 71.01 -26.05
N VAL A 20 45.68 70.83 -24.72
CA VAL A 20 46.57 69.94 -23.97
C VAL A 20 46.14 68.51 -24.29
N TRP A 21 47.02 67.74 -24.95
CA TRP A 21 46.84 66.31 -25.13
C TRP A 21 46.96 65.60 -23.78
N SER A 22 45.83 65.36 -23.11
CA SER A 22 45.78 64.41 -22.00
C SER A 22 45.72 62.99 -22.57
N GLU A 23 46.80 62.22 -22.43
CA GLU A 23 46.84 60.77 -22.68
C GLU A 23 45.72 60.06 -21.90
N TYR A 24 44.60 59.77 -22.57
CA TYR A 24 43.61 58.84 -22.03
C TYR A 24 44.19 57.42 -22.13
N LYS A 25 44.86 56.97 -21.07
CA LYS A 25 45.15 55.54 -20.87
C LYS A 25 43.82 54.77 -20.91
N GLY A 26 43.57 54.06 -22.01
CA GLY A 26 42.40 53.20 -22.16
C GLY A 26 42.34 52.17 -21.03
N LYS A 27 41.22 52.13 -20.29
CA LYS A 27 40.99 51.14 -19.23
C LYS A 27 41.03 49.74 -19.84
N ALA A 28 41.76 48.82 -19.20
CA ALA A 28 41.86 47.43 -19.65
C ALA A 28 40.46 46.81 -19.81
N LYS A 29 40.17 46.24 -20.99
CA LYS A 29 38.89 45.58 -21.27
C LYS A 29 38.79 44.32 -20.39
N VAL A 30 37.68 44.20 -19.66
CA VAL A 30 37.39 42.99 -18.84
C VAL A 30 37.40 41.78 -19.76
N THR A 31 38.33 40.86 -19.53
CA THR A 31 38.49 39.64 -20.33
C THR A 31 37.29 38.72 -20.10
N ARG A 32 36.76 38.14 -21.18
CA ARG A 32 35.66 37.18 -21.09
C ARG A 32 36.16 35.90 -20.41
N LYS A 33 35.41 35.38 -19.45
CA LYS A 33 35.72 34.11 -18.79
C LYS A 33 35.58 32.97 -19.79
N PHE A 34 36.61 32.12 -19.91
CA PHE A 34 36.53 30.89 -20.69
C PHE A 34 35.52 29.91 -20.04
N ALA A 35 34.77 29.16 -20.85
CA ALA A 35 33.74 28.20 -20.44
C ALA A 35 32.57 28.79 -19.61
N ALA A 36 32.13 30.01 -19.93
CA ALA A 36 30.90 30.55 -19.37
C ALA A 36 29.67 29.79 -19.90
N VAL A 37 29.06 28.95 -19.05
CA VAL A 37 27.82 28.23 -19.34
C VAL A 37 26.58 28.98 -18.84
N LYS A 38 25.44 28.74 -19.50
CA LYS A 38 24.13 29.27 -19.06
C LYS A 38 23.82 28.73 -17.67
N ARG A 39 23.39 29.60 -16.74
CA ARG A 39 23.03 29.20 -15.38
C ARG A 39 21.84 28.23 -15.43
N MET A 40 22.08 26.97 -15.07
CA MET A 40 21.06 25.95 -14.87
C MET A 40 20.86 25.70 -13.37
N LEU A 41 19.64 25.33 -13.00
CA LEU A 41 19.30 24.94 -11.64
C LEU A 41 20.04 23.64 -11.30
N LYS A 42 20.75 23.61 -10.17
CA LYS A 42 21.49 22.42 -9.72
C LYS A 42 20.54 21.46 -9.01
N PRO A 43 20.74 20.13 -9.12
CA PRO A 43 19.95 19.16 -8.36
C PRO A 43 20.01 19.33 -6.82
N SER A 44 21.04 20.02 -6.31
CA SER A 44 21.22 20.32 -4.88
C SER A 44 20.64 21.67 -4.45
N ASP A 45 19.90 22.37 -5.33
CA ASP A 45 19.32 23.68 -4.99
C ASP A 45 18.29 23.55 -3.85
N PRO A 46 18.39 24.39 -2.79
CA PRO A 46 17.50 24.31 -1.63
C PRO A 46 16.02 24.52 -1.97
N ARG A 47 15.71 25.19 -3.08
CA ARG A 47 14.34 25.40 -3.58
C ARG A 47 13.65 24.10 -4.02
N LEU A 48 14.40 23.12 -4.53
CA LEU A 48 13.86 21.80 -4.86
C LEU A 48 13.51 21.03 -3.58
N LYS A 49 14.37 21.10 -2.56
CA LYS A 49 14.12 20.48 -1.25
C LYS A 49 12.89 21.08 -0.58
N GLU A 50 12.78 22.40 -0.56
CA GLU A 50 11.61 23.08 0.00
C GLU A 50 10.31 22.71 -0.73
N ASN A 51 10.33 22.53 -2.05
CA ASN A 51 9.14 22.14 -2.81
C ASN A 51 8.72 20.69 -2.53
N VAL A 52 9.68 19.77 -2.43
CA VAL A 52 9.42 18.37 -2.05
C VAL A 52 8.91 18.29 -0.60
N GLU A 53 9.51 19.05 0.32
CA GLU A 53 9.07 19.12 1.72
C GLU A 53 7.69 19.77 1.86
N LYS A 54 7.38 20.81 1.09
CA LYS A 54 6.04 21.43 1.05
C LYS A 54 5.00 20.48 0.45
N ALA A 55 5.35 19.72 -0.59
CA ALA A 55 4.48 18.70 -1.16
C ALA A 55 4.23 17.55 -0.17
N ALA A 56 5.27 17.08 0.53
CA ALA A 56 5.15 16.06 1.58
C ALA A 56 4.29 16.55 2.75
N LYS A 57 4.50 17.78 3.23
CA LYS A 57 3.69 18.39 4.30
C LYS A 57 2.24 18.62 3.88
N LYS A 58 1.98 18.93 2.60
CA LYS A 58 0.62 19.07 2.07
C LYS A 58 -0.06 17.71 1.99
N ALA A 59 0.62 16.68 1.50
CA ALA A 59 0.13 15.30 1.47
C ALA A 59 -0.13 14.75 2.89
N GLU A 60 0.74 15.02 3.86
CA GLU A 60 0.50 14.66 5.27
C GLU A 60 -0.71 15.39 5.87
N LYS A 61 -0.88 16.69 5.58
CA LYS A 61 -2.05 17.45 6.04
C LYS A 61 -3.35 16.96 5.40
N GLU A 62 -3.33 16.61 4.12
CA GLU A 62 -4.49 16.03 3.43
C GLU A 62 -4.83 14.65 3.99
N LYS A 63 -3.84 13.77 4.19
CA LYS A 63 -4.03 12.47 4.85
C LYS A 63 -4.57 12.61 6.27
N ALA A 64 -4.00 13.51 7.08
CA ALA A 64 -4.47 13.75 8.45
C ALA A 64 -5.87 14.39 8.50
N ALA A 65 -6.29 15.13 7.47
CA ALA A 65 -7.63 15.67 7.37
C ALA A 65 -8.66 14.60 6.94
N GLU A 66 -8.24 13.65 6.10
CA GLU A 66 -9.04 12.50 5.68
C GLU A 66 -9.23 11.50 6.82
N GLU A 67 -8.16 11.19 7.56
CA GLU A 67 -8.18 10.29 8.74
C GLU A 67 -9.13 10.81 9.84
N LYS A 68 -9.17 12.13 10.04
CA LYS A 68 -10.08 12.77 11.03
C LYS A 68 -11.55 12.72 10.66
N LYS A 69 -11.89 12.51 9.38
CA LYS A 69 -13.29 12.42 8.91
C LYS A 69 -13.81 10.99 8.87
N ALA A 70 -12.95 9.99 8.79
CA ALA A 70 -13.35 8.60 8.67
C ALA A 70 -13.55 7.93 10.05
N VAL A 71 -14.61 8.30 10.77
CA VAL A 71 -15.08 7.46 11.88
C VAL A 71 -15.81 6.27 11.26
N ALA A 72 -15.19 5.09 11.29
CA ALA A 72 -15.82 3.87 10.79
C ALA A 72 -17.08 3.57 11.62
N GLN A 73 -18.24 3.58 10.94
CA GLN A 73 -19.50 3.12 11.54
C GLN A 73 -19.36 1.66 11.98
N VAL A 74 -19.80 1.36 13.20
CA VAL A 74 -19.84 -0.02 13.70
C VAL A 74 -20.93 -0.78 12.95
N SER A 75 -20.60 -1.97 12.45
CA SER A 75 -21.56 -2.83 11.72
C SER A 75 -22.84 -3.05 12.52
N SER A 76 -24.00 -2.92 11.86
CA SER A 76 -25.32 -3.17 12.45
C SER A 76 -25.51 -4.61 12.92
N SER A 77 -24.79 -5.55 12.33
CA SER A 77 -24.78 -7.00 12.66
C SER A 77 -24.26 -7.33 14.06
N LEU A 78 -23.59 -6.38 14.71
CA LEU A 78 -22.99 -6.58 16.02
C LEU A 78 -23.92 -6.10 17.12
N PHE A 79 -24.52 -7.03 17.86
CA PHE A 79 -25.07 -6.73 19.17
C PHE A 79 -23.94 -6.81 20.20
N LEU A 80 -23.37 -5.65 20.55
CA LEU A 80 -22.17 -5.53 21.38
C LEU A 80 -20.96 -6.24 20.73
N SER A 81 -20.68 -7.47 21.16
CA SER A 81 -19.61 -8.34 20.67
C SER A 81 -20.11 -9.56 19.91
N HIS A 82 -21.42 -9.81 19.91
CA HIS A 82 -22.05 -10.97 19.30
C HIS A 82 -22.50 -10.62 17.89
N ASN A 83 -22.18 -11.50 16.94
CA ASN A 83 -22.49 -11.32 15.54
C ASN A 83 -23.70 -12.19 15.21
N THR A 84 -24.87 -11.57 15.08
CA THR A 84 -26.15 -12.26 14.84
C THR A 84 -26.31 -12.72 13.40
N ASP A 85 -25.46 -12.23 12.48
CA ASP A 85 -25.57 -12.49 11.04
C ASP A 85 -24.81 -13.75 10.61
N LEU A 86 -24.14 -14.43 11.54
CA LEU A 86 -23.49 -15.71 11.28
C LEU A 86 -24.51 -16.83 11.32
N GLY A 87 -25.15 -17.10 10.18
CA GLY A 87 -26.06 -18.22 9.99
C GLY A 87 -25.48 -19.31 9.07
N PRO A 88 -25.97 -20.56 9.15
CA PRO A 88 -25.69 -21.58 8.15
C PRO A 88 -26.20 -21.14 6.76
N PRO A 89 -25.42 -21.26 5.67
CA PRO A 89 -24.10 -21.90 5.57
C PRO A 89 -22.95 -20.99 6.02
N TYR A 90 -22.08 -21.53 6.89
CA TYR A 90 -20.91 -20.80 7.36
C TYR A 90 -19.83 -20.68 6.28
N ARG A 91 -19.39 -19.46 6.02
CA ARG A 91 -18.26 -19.17 5.13
C ARG A 91 -16.98 -19.08 5.94
N ILE A 92 -16.01 -19.92 5.60
CA ILE A 92 -14.77 -20.05 6.36
C ILE A 92 -13.61 -19.61 5.49
N LEU A 93 -12.92 -18.53 5.87
CA LEU A 93 -11.69 -18.09 5.21
C LEU A 93 -10.54 -18.99 5.63
N VAL A 94 -9.90 -19.64 4.66
CA VAL A 94 -8.82 -20.61 4.90
C VAL A 94 -7.46 -20.00 4.63
N ASP A 95 -6.56 -20.16 5.59
CA ASP A 95 -5.15 -19.75 5.52
C ASP A 95 -4.23 -20.89 5.01
N THR A 96 -3.06 -20.55 4.46
CA THR A 96 -2.09 -21.52 3.91
C THR A 96 -1.59 -22.50 4.97
N ASN A 97 -1.23 -21.96 6.14
CA ASN A 97 -0.75 -22.75 7.28
C ASN A 97 -1.82 -23.71 7.78
N PHE A 98 -3.09 -23.30 7.77
CA PHE A 98 -4.18 -24.15 8.20
C PHE A 98 -4.33 -25.40 7.32
N ILE A 99 -4.22 -25.26 6.00
CA ILE A 99 -4.24 -26.39 5.05
C ILE A 99 -3.07 -27.34 5.34
N ASN A 100 -1.88 -26.79 5.58
CA ASN A 100 -0.69 -27.58 5.87
C ASN A 100 -0.85 -28.41 7.17
N PHE A 101 -1.35 -27.78 8.24
CA PHE A 101 -1.64 -28.49 9.49
C PHE A 101 -2.75 -29.53 9.35
N SER A 102 -3.74 -29.26 8.51
CA SER A 102 -4.83 -30.21 8.25
C SER A 102 -4.33 -31.46 7.53
N ILE A 103 -3.45 -31.29 6.55
CA ILE A 103 -2.78 -32.39 5.83
C ILE A 103 -1.90 -33.20 6.78
N GLN A 104 -1.08 -32.54 7.61
CA GLN A 104 -0.20 -33.21 8.58
C GLN A 104 -0.99 -34.07 9.57
N ASN A 105 -2.13 -33.58 10.04
CA ASN A 105 -2.99 -34.30 10.99
C ASN A 105 -3.98 -35.26 10.33
N LYS A 106 -3.95 -35.39 8.99
CA LYS A 106 -4.83 -36.25 8.18
C LYS A 106 -6.31 -35.95 8.37
N ILE A 107 -6.66 -34.66 8.47
CA ILE A 107 -8.05 -34.21 8.59
C ILE A 107 -8.53 -33.75 7.21
N GLU A 108 -9.68 -34.26 6.77
CA GLU A 108 -10.35 -33.73 5.58
C GLU A 108 -10.96 -32.36 5.92
N LEU A 109 -10.61 -31.32 5.16
CA LEU A 109 -10.97 -29.92 5.47
C LEU A 109 -12.48 -29.72 5.60
N VAL A 110 -13.26 -30.13 4.60
CA VAL A 110 -14.71 -29.90 4.56
C VAL A 110 -15.41 -30.72 5.66
N GLN A 111 -15.08 -31.99 5.80
CA GLN A 111 -15.69 -32.86 6.80
C GLN A 111 -15.34 -32.40 8.22
N GLY A 112 -14.06 -32.11 8.51
CA GLY A 112 -13.67 -31.63 9.82
C GLY A 112 -14.32 -30.30 10.20
N MET A 113 -14.58 -29.41 9.23
CA MET A 113 -15.31 -28.16 9.46
C MET A 113 -16.77 -28.42 9.81
N MET A 114 -17.43 -29.32 9.07
CA MET A 114 -18.82 -29.72 9.34
C MET A 114 -18.96 -30.40 10.70
N ASP A 115 -18.03 -31.28 11.08
CA ASP A 115 -18.02 -31.95 12.38
C ASP A 115 -17.82 -30.97 13.54
N CYS A 116 -17.07 -29.89 13.32
CA CYS A 116 -16.81 -28.85 14.32
C CYS A 116 -18.01 -27.91 14.53
N LEU A 117 -18.65 -27.47 13.44
CA LEU A 117 -19.73 -26.48 13.47
C LEU A 117 -21.14 -27.11 13.47
N MET A 118 -21.23 -28.42 13.28
CA MET A 118 -22.49 -29.18 13.15
C MET A 118 -23.46 -28.58 12.12
N ALA A 119 -22.93 -27.90 11.10
CA ALA A 119 -23.68 -27.15 10.11
C ALA A 119 -22.97 -27.18 8.75
N LYS A 120 -23.68 -26.77 7.69
CA LYS A 120 -23.12 -26.68 6.35
C LYS A 120 -22.02 -25.61 6.31
N CYS A 121 -20.82 -26.01 5.91
CA CYS A 121 -19.65 -25.15 5.82
C CYS A 121 -19.20 -25.02 4.36
N ILE A 122 -18.89 -23.79 3.94
CA ILE A 122 -18.32 -23.48 2.63
C ILE A 122 -16.93 -22.90 2.88
N PRO A 123 -15.86 -23.67 2.62
CA PRO A 123 -14.52 -23.13 2.72
C PRO A 123 -14.27 -22.16 1.56
N THR A 124 -13.73 -21.00 1.90
CA THR A 124 -13.45 -19.90 0.98
C THR A 124 -11.94 -19.63 0.98
N ILE A 125 -11.36 -19.53 -0.21
CA ILE A 125 -9.93 -19.26 -0.39
C ILE A 125 -9.77 -17.97 -1.16
N THR A 126 -8.93 -17.09 -0.63
CA THR A 126 -8.54 -15.84 -1.30
C THR A 126 -7.41 -16.09 -2.29
N ASP A 127 -7.38 -15.33 -3.39
CA ASP A 127 -6.33 -15.42 -4.40
C ASP A 127 -4.91 -15.24 -3.83
N CYS A 128 -4.75 -14.45 -2.77
CA CYS A 128 -3.45 -14.20 -2.15
C CYS A 128 -2.89 -15.42 -1.41
N VAL A 129 -3.77 -16.16 -0.74
CA VAL A 129 -3.45 -17.46 -0.11
C VAL A 129 -3.08 -18.47 -1.17
N LEU A 130 -3.78 -18.49 -2.31
CA LEU A 130 -3.44 -19.36 -3.43
C LEU A 130 -2.06 -19.01 -4.00
N ALA A 131 -1.78 -17.72 -4.20
CA ALA A 131 -0.48 -17.23 -4.68
C ALA A 131 0.66 -17.55 -3.70
N GLU A 132 0.41 -17.50 -2.39
CA GLU A 132 1.38 -17.90 -1.38
C GLU A 132 1.68 -19.41 -1.44
N LEU A 133 0.65 -20.27 -1.60
CA LEU A 133 0.84 -21.70 -1.80
C LEU A 133 1.66 -22.03 -3.06
N GLU A 134 1.47 -21.26 -4.14
CA GLU A 134 2.24 -21.42 -5.37
C GLU A 134 3.71 -21.02 -5.18
N LYS A 135 4.00 -20.02 -4.35
CA LYS A 135 5.37 -19.59 -4.00
C LYS A 135 6.12 -20.57 -3.11
N LEU A 136 5.41 -21.26 -2.21
CA LEU A 136 6.02 -22.26 -1.31
C LEU A 136 6.55 -23.51 -2.05
N GLY A 137 6.22 -23.66 -3.34
CA GLY A 137 6.87 -24.60 -4.25
C GLY A 137 6.34 -26.03 -4.19
N PRO A 138 7.08 -27.01 -4.75
CA PRO A 138 6.57 -28.35 -5.02
C PRO A 138 6.28 -29.19 -3.75
N LYS A 139 6.86 -28.81 -2.61
CA LYS A 139 6.59 -29.48 -1.31
C LYS A 139 5.11 -29.39 -0.91
N TYR A 140 4.43 -28.32 -1.32
CA TYR A 140 3.04 -28.04 -0.99
C TYR A 140 2.08 -28.33 -2.14
N ARG A 141 2.50 -29.15 -3.12
CA ARG A 141 1.67 -29.52 -4.28
C ARG A 141 0.35 -30.19 -3.89
N LEU A 142 0.34 -30.95 -2.80
CA LEU A 142 -0.89 -31.56 -2.27
C LEU A 142 -1.86 -30.50 -1.75
N ALA A 143 -1.36 -29.52 -0.99
CA ALA A 143 -2.15 -28.39 -0.51
C ALA A 143 -2.72 -27.57 -1.68
N LEU A 144 -1.94 -27.36 -2.75
CA LEU A 144 -2.40 -26.64 -3.94
C LEU A 144 -3.51 -27.39 -4.69
N ARG A 145 -3.47 -28.73 -4.75
CA ARG A 145 -4.55 -29.53 -5.36
C ARG A 145 -5.84 -29.40 -4.56
N ILE A 146 -5.74 -29.57 -3.24
CA ILE A 146 -6.89 -29.46 -2.34
C ILE A 146 -7.49 -28.05 -2.41
N ALA A 147 -6.66 -27.01 -2.40
CA ALA A 147 -7.11 -25.62 -2.53
C ALA A 147 -7.81 -25.32 -3.87
N LYS A 148 -7.56 -26.11 -4.92
CA LYS A 148 -8.18 -25.94 -6.23
C LYS A 148 -9.45 -26.78 -6.42
N ASP A 149 -9.84 -27.59 -5.43
CA ASP A 149 -11.05 -28.41 -5.51
C ASP A 149 -12.32 -27.56 -5.64
N PRO A 150 -13.35 -28.03 -6.37
CA PRO A 150 -14.58 -27.28 -6.63
C PRO A 150 -15.46 -27.07 -5.39
N ARG A 151 -15.16 -27.77 -4.28
CA ARG A 151 -15.83 -27.56 -2.99
C ARG A 151 -15.44 -26.24 -2.32
N PHE A 152 -14.33 -25.64 -2.75
CA PHE A 152 -13.87 -24.35 -2.26
C PHE A 152 -14.40 -23.21 -3.12
N GLU A 153 -14.97 -22.20 -2.47
CA GLU A 153 -15.33 -20.95 -3.12
C GLU A 153 -14.09 -20.06 -3.23
N ARG A 154 -13.86 -19.49 -4.42
CA ARG A 154 -12.70 -18.62 -4.66
C ARG A 154 -13.13 -17.16 -4.53
N LEU A 155 -12.38 -16.40 -3.74
CA LEU A 155 -12.59 -14.98 -3.52
C LEU A 155 -11.48 -14.15 -4.17
N HIS A 156 -11.88 -13.30 -5.12
CA HIS A 156 -10.97 -12.37 -5.75
C HIS A 156 -10.51 -11.27 -4.79
N CYS A 157 -9.25 -10.86 -4.91
CA CYS A 157 -8.63 -9.87 -4.04
C CYS A 157 -8.11 -8.68 -4.85
N ASP A 158 -8.61 -7.48 -4.53
CA ASP A 158 -8.27 -6.25 -5.25
C ASP A 158 -7.14 -5.47 -4.57
N HIS A 159 -6.01 -6.12 -4.28
CA HIS A 159 -4.87 -5.44 -3.67
C HIS A 159 -3.53 -5.84 -4.30
N GLY A 160 -2.60 -4.89 -4.33
CA GLY A 160 -1.24 -5.13 -4.76
C GLY A 160 -0.46 -5.98 -3.74
N GLY A 161 0.27 -6.99 -4.23
CA GLY A 161 1.08 -7.87 -3.39
C GLY A 161 0.35 -9.12 -2.89
N THR A 162 1.09 -10.00 -2.22
CA THR A 162 0.61 -11.34 -1.84
C THR A 162 0.68 -11.57 -0.33
N TYR A 163 0.53 -10.53 0.49
CA TYR A 163 0.45 -10.70 1.95
C TYR A 163 -0.96 -11.16 2.33
N ALA A 164 -1.09 -12.46 2.61
CA ALA A 164 -2.37 -13.08 2.95
C ALA A 164 -2.94 -12.57 4.29
N ASP A 165 -2.08 -12.37 5.30
CA ASP A 165 -2.48 -11.91 6.63
C ASP A 165 -3.27 -10.60 6.58
N ASP A 166 -2.74 -9.60 5.89
CA ASP A 166 -3.35 -8.27 5.80
C ASP A 166 -4.63 -8.31 4.97
N CYS A 167 -4.66 -9.14 3.91
CA CYS A 167 -5.87 -9.40 3.13
C CYS A 167 -7.01 -9.94 4.01
N LEU A 168 -6.72 -10.98 4.80
CA LEU A 168 -7.69 -11.63 5.67
C LEU A 168 -8.19 -10.67 6.75
N VAL A 169 -7.28 -9.93 7.40
CA VAL A 169 -7.66 -8.94 8.43
C VAL A 169 -8.54 -7.84 7.83
N ASN A 170 -8.17 -7.27 6.69
CA ASN A 170 -8.95 -6.22 6.04
C ASN A 170 -10.34 -6.73 5.63
N ARG A 171 -10.41 -7.91 5.02
CA ARG A 171 -11.67 -8.51 4.56
C ARG A 171 -12.63 -8.76 5.71
N VAL A 172 -12.13 -9.31 6.81
CA VAL A 172 -12.90 -9.62 8.02
C VAL A 172 -13.34 -8.35 8.76
N THR A 173 -12.54 -7.28 8.68
CA THR A 173 -12.88 -5.99 9.27
C THR A 173 -14.05 -5.33 8.54
N VAL A 174 -14.05 -5.39 7.21
CA VAL A 174 -15.12 -4.84 6.36
C VAL A 174 -16.37 -5.72 6.43
N HIS A 175 -16.19 -7.03 6.23
CA HIS A 175 -17.28 -8.01 6.19
C HIS A 175 -17.11 -9.01 7.34
N LYS A 176 -17.97 -8.87 8.35
CA LYS A 176 -17.95 -9.74 9.54
C LYS A 176 -18.67 -11.07 9.33
N CYS A 177 -19.01 -11.45 8.10
CA CYS A 177 -19.74 -12.67 7.78
C CYS A 177 -18.84 -13.90 7.54
N TYR A 178 -17.62 -13.89 8.07
CA TYR A 178 -16.63 -14.96 7.87
C TYR A 178 -16.11 -15.50 9.20
N ILE A 179 -15.89 -16.82 9.23
CA ILE A 179 -15.06 -17.50 10.24
C ILE A 179 -13.65 -17.59 9.67
N VAL A 180 -12.63 -17.30 10.47
CA VAL A 180 -11.24 -17.40 10.00
C VAL A 180 -10.59 -18.67 10.51
N ALA A 181 -10.11 -19.51 9.60
CA ALA A 181 -9.38 -20.73 9.89
C ALA A 181 -7.87 -20.49 9.76
N THR A 182 -7.18 -20.30 10.89
CA THR A 182 -5.73 -20.08 10.93
C THR A 182 -5.09 -20.72 12.16
N CYS A 183 -3.86 -21.20 11.98
CA CYS A 183 -3.02 -21.71 13.06
C CYS A 183 -1.91 -20.73 13.45
N ASP A 184 -1.76 -19.61 12.76
CA ASP A 184 -0.72 -18.64 13.07
C ASP A 184 -1.04 -17.86 14.36
N ARG A 185 -0.01 -17.65 15.19
CA ARG A 185 -0.17 -16.99 16.48
C ARG A 185 -0.38 -15.49 16.32
N ASP A 186 0.30 -14.86 15.37
CA ASP A 186 0.25 -13.42 15.19
C ASP A 186 -1.02 -12.99 14.46
N LEU A 187 -1.42 -13.72 13.42
CA LEU A 187 -2.72 -13.50 12.76
C LEU A 187 -3.89 -13.69 13.73
N ARG A 188 -3.87 -14.72 14.59
CA ARG A 188 -4.89 -14.91 15.65
C ARG A 188 -4.92 -13.74 16.63
N ARG A 189 -3.78 -13.19 17.04
CA ARG A 189 -3.75 -12.01 17.92
C ARG A 189 -4.36 -10.79 17.25
N ARG A 190 -4.15 -10.59 15.94
CA ARG A 190 -4.75 -9.48 15.18
C ARG A 190 -6.27 -9.64 15.07
N ILE A 191 -6.75 -10.82 14.68
CA ILE A 191 -8.19 -11.08 14.51
C ILE A 191 -8.93 -11.02 15.85
N ARG A 192 -8.31 -11.42 16.96
CA ARG A 192 -8.92 -11.28 18.30
C ARG A 192 -9.24 -9.84 18.69
N LYS A 193 -8.61 -8.83 18.06
CA LYS A 193 -8.97 -7.42 18.28
C LYS A 193 -10.25 -7.03 17.56
N VAL A 194 -10.65 -7.77 16.52
CA VAL A 194 -11.90 -7.55 15.80
C VAL A 194 -13.03 -8.29 16.54
N PRO A 195 -14.07 -7.59 17.02
CA PRO A 195 -15.20 -8.23 17.68
C PRO A 195 -16.11 -8.95 16.68
N GLY A 196 -16.75 -10.04 17.11
CA GLY A 196 -17.76 -10.78 16.34
C GLY A 196 -17.22 -11.71 15.24
N VAL A 197 -15.92 -11.97 15.23
CA VAL A 197 -15.29 -12.88 14.26
C VAL A 197 -14.83 -14.15 14.97
N PRO A 198 -15.42 -15.32 14.65
CA PRO A 198 -14.99 -16.59 15.20
C PRO A 198 -13.66 -17.03 14.58
N LEU A 199 -12.85 -17.72 15.39
CA LEU A 199 -11.55 -18.26 15.00
C LEU A 199 -11.55 -19.77 15.08
N MET A 200 -11.22 -20.44 13.98
CA MET A 200 -11.05 -21.89 13.94
C MET A 200 -9.56 -22.23 13.83
N TYR A 201 -9.11 -23.20 14.61
CA TYR A 201 -7.72 -23.64 14.63
C TYR A 201 -7.62 -25.16 14.81
N VAL A 202 -6.52 -25.75 14.35
CA VAL A 202 -6.28 -27.19 14.48
C VAL A 202 -5.69 -27.51 15.85
N VAL A 203 -6.26 -28.48 16.55
CA VAL A 203 -5.69 -29.04 17.79
C VAL A 203 -5.64 -30.55 17.68
N LYS A 204 -4.42 -31.11 17.61
CA LYS A 204 -4.20 -32.54 17.40
C LYS A 204 -4.93 -33.00 16.14
N ARG A 205 -5.98 -33.83 16.29
CA ARG A 205 -6.77 -34.41 15.18
C ARG A 205 -8.18 -33.83 15.04
N ARG A 206 -8.49 -32.69 15.67
CA ARG A 206 -9.80 -32.04 15.58
C ARG A 206 -9.66 -30.54 15.36
N TYR A 207 -10.65 -29.94 14.72
CA TYR A 207 -10.79 -28.48 14.71
C TYR A 207 -11.45 -28.04 16.01
N GLN A 208 -11.05 -26.86 16.49
CA GLN A 208 -11.67 -26.19 17.61
C GLN A 208 -12.02 -24.77 17.17
N ILE A 209 -13.16 -24.28 17.65
CA ILE A 209 -13.60 -22.91 17.41
C ILE A 209 -13.53 -22.09 18.70
N GLU A 210 -13.12 -20.85 18.55
CA GLU A 210 -13.07 -19.81 19.57
C GLU A 210 -14.11 -18.74 19.20
N ARG A 211 -14.83 -18.18 20.19
CA ARG A 211 -15.76 -17.03 20.02
C ARG A 211 -16.99 -17.25 19.13
N LEU A 212 -17.50 -18.48 19.01
CA LEU A 212 -18.85 -18.69 18.49
C LEU A 212 -19.85 -18.65 19.66
N PRO A 213 -20.74 -17.65 19.76
CA PRO A 213 -21.86 -17.73 20.69
C PRO A 213 -22.87 -18.78 20.18
N GLU A 214 -23.34 -19.66 21.08
CA GLU A 214 -24.45 -20.60 20.80
C GLU A 214 -25.77 -19.87 20.52
#